data_AF-A0AB36J6Q6-F1
#
_entry.id   AF-A0AB36J6Q6-F1
#
_cell.length_a   1.000
_cell.length_b   1.000
_cell.length_c   1.000
_cell.angle_alpha   90.00
_cell.angle_beta   90.00
_cell.angle_gamma   90.00
#
_symmetry.space_group_name_H-M   'P 1'
#
loop_
_entity.id
_entity.type
_entity.pdbx_description
1 polymer ?
#
loop_
_entity_poly.entity_id
_entity_poly.type
_entity_poly.pdbx_seq_one_letter_code
_entity_poly.pdbx_strand_id
1 'polypeptide(L)'
;MDHAIDSLSAFYEIALKRLYDEWATGKYIKLSDCPLYKECNTYRKAIKVMRDSYNGETSRGSVKEDLESEMWVTKGIEVKW
;
A
#
# COMPACT_ATOMS: atom_id res chain seq x y z
N MET A 1 15.87 4.61 12.67
CA MET A 1 15.38 3.99 11.41
C MET A 1 13.89 3.68 11.54
N ASP A 2 13.46 3.19 12.70
CA ASP A 2 12.04 3.03 13.06
C ASP A 2 11.18 4.26 12.78
N HIS A 3 11.54 5.43 13.34
CA HIS A 3 10.79 6.69 13.10
C HIS A 3 10.69 7.10 11.62
N ALA A 4 11.67 6.71 10.78
CA ALA A 4 11.63 7.01 9.34
C ALA A 4 10.71 6.03 8.60
N ILE A 5 10.72 4.75 9.00
CA ILE A 5 9.78 3.74 8.50
C ILE A 5 8.35 4.10 8.91
N ASP A 6 8.14 4.53 10.15
CA ASP A 6 6.83 4.97 10.66
C ASP A 6 6.32 6.18 9.87
N SER A 7 7.17 7.19 9.67
CA SER A 7 6.82 8.36 8.87
C SER A 7 6.44 7.97 7.43
N LEU A 8 7.22 7.11 6.78
CA LEU A 8 6.93 6.66 5.42
C LEU A 8 5.66 5.80 5.35
N SER A 9 5.40 5.00 6.40
CA SER A 9 4.20 4.16 6.51
C SER A 9 2.93 5.01 6.59
N ALA A 10 2.96 6.13 7.33
CA ALA A 10 1.82 7.05 7.37
C ALA A 10 1.49 7.64 5.98
N PHE A 11 2.51 8.01 5.19
CA PHE A 11 2.27 8.46 3.80
C PHE A 11 1.75 7.32 2.91
N TYR A 12 2.25 6.10 3.12
CA TYR A 12 1.78 4.93 2.39
C TYR A 12 0.31 4.62 2.66
N GLU A 13 -0.14 4.68 3.92
CA GLU A 13 -1.54 4.51 4.31
C GLU A 13 -2.46 5.54 3.63
N ILE A 14 -2.03 6.80 3.55
CA ILE A 14 -2.77 7.85 2.84
C ILE A 14 -2.85 7.53 1.34
N ALA A 15 -1.75 7.07 0.74
CA ALA A 15 -1.71 6.68 -0.67
C ALA A 15 -2.63 5.47 -0.94
N LEU A 16 -2.66 4.47 -0.06
CA LEU A 16 -3.57 3.32 -0.15
C LEU A 16 -5.04 3.76 -0.11
N LYS A 17 -5.41 4.68 0.79
CA LYS A 17 -6.77 5.24 0.84
C LYS A 17 -7.16 5.89 -0.49
N ARG A 18 -6.29 6.70 -1.08
CA ARG A 18 -6.52 7.34 -2.39
C ARG A 18 -6.61 6.32 -3.52
N LEU A 19 -5.74 5.30 -3.49
CA LEU A 19 -5.76 4.21 -4.47
C LEU A 19 -7.10 3.45 -4.42
N TYR A 20 -7.61 3.17 -3.22
CA TYR A 20 -8.92 2.55 -3.07
C TYR A 20 -10.04 3.43 -3.63
N ASP A 21 -10.06 4.71 -3.28
CA ASP A 21 -11.12 5.63 -3.74
C ASP A 21 -11.15 5.71 -5.27
N GLU A 22 -9.97 5.70 -5.92
CA GLU A 22 -9.84 5.66 -7.38
C GLU A 22 -10.22 4.29 -7.97
N TRP A 23 -9.83 3.18 -7.33
CA TRP A 23 -10.20 1.82 -7.73
C TRP A 23 -11.72 1.61 -7.65
N ALA A 24 -12.35 2.09 -6.59
CA ALA A 24 -13.79 1.97 -6.34
C ALA A 24 -14.65 2.69 -7.39
N THR A 25 -14.06 3.55 -8.23
CA THR A 25 -14.75 4.13 -9.39
C THR A 25 -15.07 3.11 -10.49
N GLY A 26 -14.41 1.94 -10.48
CA GLY A 26 -14.62 0.87 -11.47
C GLY A 26 -14.11 1.21 -12.88
N LYS A 27 -13.33 2.27 -13.05
CA LYS A 27 -12.80 2.71 -14.36
C LYS A 27 -11.67 1.83 -14.89
N TYR A 28 -11.08 0.99 -14.04
CA TYR A 28 -9.86 0.24 -14.32
C TYR A 28 -10.15 -1.26 -14.27
N ILE A 29 -9.56 -2.02 -15.20
CA ILE A 29 -9.72 -3.49 -15.25
C ILE A 29 -8.79 -4.17 -14.24
N LYS A 30 -7.59 -3.62 -14.06
CA LYS A 30 -6.61 -4.12 -13.08
C LYS A 30 -6.21 -3.00 -12.14
N LEU A 31 -5.92 -3.36 -10.88
CA LEU A 31 -5.42 -2.39 -9.90
C LEU A 31 -4.13 -1.71 -10.37
N SER A 32 -3.29 -2.42 -11.13
CA SER A 32 -2.06 -1.87 -11.71
C SER A 32 -2.29 -0.80 -12.77
N ASP A 33 -3.50 -0.73 -13.34
CA ASP A 33 -3.87 0.27 -14.34
C ASP A 33 -4.25 1.61 -13.67
N CYS A 34 -4.53 1.60 -12.35
CA CYS A 34 -4.75 2.82 -11.60
C CYS A 34 -3.46 3.66 -11.58
N PRO A 35 -3.53 4.96 -11.91
CA PRO A 35 -2.34 5.82 -11.94
C PRO A 35 -1.66 5.92 -10.57
N LEU A 36 -2.43 5.81 -9.48
CA LEU A 36 -1.94 5.83 -8.09
C LEU A 36 -1.24 4.52 -7.67
N TYR A 37 -1.40 3.43 -8.43
CA TYR A 37 -0.77 2.15 -8.09
C TYR A 37 0.76 2.25 -8.09
N LYS A 38 1.32 3.00 -9.04
CA LYS A 38 2.78 3.19 -9.15
C LYS A 38 3.34 3.93 -7.93
N GLU A 39 2.61 4.90 -7.41
CA GLU A 39 2.95 5.62 -6.19
C GLU A 39 2.97 4.68 -4.98
N CYS A 40 1.88 3.94 -4.75
CA CYS A 40 1.79 2.93 -3.68
C CYS A 40 2.91 1.88 -3.76
N ASN A 41 3.17 1.37 -4.97
CA ASN A 41 4.25 0.40 -5.20
C ASN A 41 5.64 0.99 -4.88
N THR A 42 5.83 2.29 -5.10
CA THR A 42 7.09 2.98 -4.79
C THR A 42 7.27 3.13 -3.28
N TYR A 43 6.24 3.57 -2.56
CA TYR A 43 6.26 3.61 -1.09
C TYR A 43 6.54 2.22 -0.50
N ARG A 44 5.80 1.20 -0.94
CA ARG A 44 5.98 -0.18 -0.48
C ARG A 44 7.42 -0.66 -0.68
N LYS A 45 8.01 -0.42 -1.86
CA LYS A 45 9.40 -0.79 -2.15
C LYS A 45 10.39 -0.07 -1.24
N ALA A 46 10.18 1.22 -0.97
CA ALA A 46 11.03 1.98 -0.07
C ALA A 46 10.93 1.46 1.37
N ILE A 47 9.72 1.24 1.89
CA ILE A 47 9.49 0.65 3.23
C ILE A 47 10.17 -0.72 3.31
N LYS A 48 9.99 -1.56 2.28
CA LYS A 48 10.63 -2.87 2.19
C LYS A 48 12.15 -2.77 2.27
N VAL A 49 12.79 -1.95 1.44
CA VAL A 49 14.26 -1.81 1.46
C VAL A 49 14.74 -1.36 2.84
N MET A 50 14.04 -0.39 3.46
CA MET A 50 14.41 0.08 4.80
C MET A 50 14.27 -1.02 5.86
N ARG A 51 13.15 -1.77 5.86
CA ARG A 51 12.92 -2.88 6.80
C ARG A 51 13.90 -4.03 6.59
N ASP A 52 14.12 -4.44 5.34
CA ASP A 52 15.04 -5.53 4.99
C ASP A 52 16.48 -5.16 5.39
N SER A 53 16.89 -3.91 5.21
CA SER A 53 18.20 -3.41 5.66
C SER A 53 18.36 -3.35 7.18
N TYR A 54 17.26 -3.17 7.92
CA TYR A 54 17.26 -3.01 9.36
C TYR A 54 17.15 -4.35 10.11
N ASN A 55 16.29 -5.25 9.64
CA ASN A 55 15.96 -6.51 10.33
C ASN A 55 16.67 -7.74 9.74
N GLY A 56 17.29 -7.63 8.55
CA GLY A 56 17.91 -8.77 7.86
C GLY A 56 16.91 -9.80 7.30
N GLU A 57 15.61 -9.55 7.44
CA GLU A 57 14.53 -10.40 6.93
C GLU A 57 13.89 -9.80 5.68
N THR A 58 13.59 -10.62 4.68
CA THR A 58 12.91 -10.16 3.46
C THR A 58 11.41 -10.03 3.69
N SER A 59 10.92 -8.80 3.78
CA SER A 59 9.49 -8.52 3.83
C SER A 59 8.78 -8.96 2.53
N ARG A 60 7.64 -9.65 2.68
CA ARG A 60 6.79 -10.19 1.59
C ARG A 60 5.45 -9.45 1.52
N GLY A 61 4.73 -9.67 0.42
CA GLY A 61 3.40 -9.11 0.16
C GLY A 61 3.34 -8.17 -1.06
N SER A 62 2.16 -7.65 -1.33
CA SER A 62 1.84 -6.83 -2.50
C SER A 62 0.98 -5.62 -2.11
N VAL A 63 0.93 -4.61 -2.98
CA VAL A 63 0.03 -3.45 -2.81
C VAL A 63 -1.43 -3.88 -2.69
N LYS A 64 -1.81 -4.99 -3.35
CA LYS A 64 -3.15 -5.55 -3.25
C LYS A 64 -3.47 -6.02 -1.83
N GLU A 65 -2.60 -6.86 -1.26
CA GLU A 65 -2.77 -7.36 0.12
C GLU A 65 -2.77 -6.21 1.15
N ASP A 66 -1.89 -5.23 0.96
CA ASP A 66 -1.83 -4.05 1.84
C ASP A 66 -3.13 -3.23 1.75
N LEU A 67 -3.70 -3.07 0.53
CA LEU A 67 -4.96 -2.36 0.32
C LEU A 67 -6.13 -3.08 0.99
N GLU A 68 -6.21 -4.41 0.86
CA GLU A 68 -7.25 -5.23 1.51
C GLU A 68 -7.18 -5.09 3.03
N SER A 69 -5.97 -5.23 3.59
CA SER A 69 -5.74 -5.08 5.02
C SER A 69 -6.11 -3.67 5.51
N GLU A 70 -5.66 -2.61 4.83
CA GLU A 70 -5.92 -1.24 5.23
C GLU A 70 -7.42 -0.89 5.15
N MET A 71 -8.13 -1.34 4.11
CA MET A 71 -9.58 -1.10 3.99
C MET A 71 -10.39 -1.87 5.02
N TRP A 72 -9.98 -3.11 5.34
CA TRP A 72 -10.60 -3.88 6.41
C TRP A 72 -10.40 -3.23 7.78
N VAL A 73 -9.16 -2.88 8.12
CA VAL A 73 -8.79 -2.30 9.42
C VAL A 73 -9.40 -0.91 9.62
N THR A 74 -9.38 -0.04 8.60
CA THR A 74 -9.80 1.36 8.78
C THR A 74 -11.27 1.63 8.47
N LYS A 75 -11.87 0.87 7.56
CA LYS A 75 -13.25 1.10 7.09
C LYS A 75 -14.18 -0.10 7.30
N GLY A 76 -13.66 -1.29 7.67
CA GLY A 76 -14.46 -2.51 7.77
C GLY A 76 -14.99 -2.99 6.42
N ILE A 77 -14.29 -2.67 5.33
CA ILE A 77 -14.74 -2.95 3.95
C ILE A 77 -13.92 -4.08 3.35
N GLU A 78 -14.62 -5.06 2.75
CA GLU A 78 -14.02 -6.06 1.87
C GLU A 78 -13.84 -5.49 0.46
N VAL A 79 -12.59 -5.48 -0.04
CA VAL A 79 -12.26 -4.97 -1.37
C VAL A 79 -12.69 -5.99 -2.43
N LYS A 80 -13.49 -5.54 -3.40
CA LYS A 80 -13.91 -6.35 -4.55
C LYS A 80 -12.96 -6.13 -5.73
N TRP A 81 -12.73 -7.20 -6.49
CA TRP A 81 -11.79 -7.28 -7.61
C TRP A 81 -12.49 -7.56 -8.93
#